data_AF-X0T047-F1
#
_entry.id   AF-X0T047-F1
#
_cell.length_a   1.000
_cell.length_b   1.000
_cell.length_c   1.000
_cell.angle_alpha   90.00
_cell.angle_beta   90.00
_cell.angle_gamma   90.00
#
_symmetry.space_group_name_H-M   'P 1'
#
loop_
_entity.id
_entity.type
_entity.pdbx_description
1 polymer ?
#
loop_
_entity_poly.entity_id
_entity_poly.type
_entity_poly.pdbx_seq_one_letter_code
_entity_poly.pdbx_strand_id
1 'polypeptide(L)'
;QRRNQKLIEIAPSLLLTAEKRTEMGSMICKAMKSIGYYNAGTVECLADEELNIYFMEVNTRIQVEHPVTEEITGIDIVKEGIRVAAGLPLQYKQEDIKFNGNAMECRITAEDPANNFAPSMGKIEKYHAPGGLGIRVDSAAFRGFEITPYYDSMIAKLIVWGRTWEETVARTKLALQTYAIGGVKTIIPYYLQVMDDEDFQAGRFHNRYVDEHPQLLEYEEEHEREDYMAVLAGAIAFYHRP
;
A
#
# COMPACT_ATOMS: atom_id res chain seq x y z
N GLN A 1 -8.32 6.02 -2.12
CA GLN A 1 -7.53 6.79 -3.11
C GLN A 1 -7.73 8.29 -2.83
N ARG A 2 -6.78 9.15 -3.20
CA ARG A 2 -6.88 10.61 -3.05
C ARG A 2 -6.55 11.27 -4.39
N ARG A 3 -7.41 12.15 -4.92
CA ARG A 3 -7.19 12.85 -6.22
C ARG A 3 -6.72 11.88 -7.33
N ASN A 4 -7.37 10.73 -7.45
CA ASN A 4 -7.05 9.65 -8.39
C ASN A 4 -5.70 8.93 -8.16
N GLN A 5 -4.99 9.22 -7.07
CA GLN A 5 -3.82 8.48 -6.63
C GLN A 5 -4.23 7.38 -5.66
N LYS A 6 -3.90 6.13 -5.99
CA LYS A 6 -4.10 5.00 -5.09
C LYS A 6 -3.18 5.16 -3.87
N LEU A 7 -3.66 4.74 -2.71
CA LEU A 7 -2.98 4.89 -1.42
C LEU A 7 -2.82 3.53 -0.74
N ILE A 8 -3.95 2.81 -0.63
CA ILE A 8 -4.03 1.48 -0.09
C ILE A 8 -4.69 0.59 -1.14
N GLU A 9 -4.09 -0.56 -1.40
CA GLU A 9 -4.56 -1.57 -2.34
C GLU A 9 -4.74 -2.89 -1.60
N ILE A 10 -5.78 -3.65 -1.93
CA ILE A 10 -6.07 -4.92 -1.27
C ILE A 10 -6.32 -6.02 -2.28
N ALA A 11 -6.00 -7.25 -1.90
CA ALA A 11 -6.37 -8.45 -2.65
C ALA A 11 -6.73 -9.60 -1.69
N PRO A 12 -7.78 -10.40 -1.97
CA PRO A 12 -8.80 -10.12 -2.98
C PRO A 12 -9.69 -8.92 -2.58
N SER A 13 -10.56 -8.48 -3.48
CA SER A 13 -11.64 -7.53 -3.13
C SER A 13 -12.58 -8.17 -2.10
N LEU A 14 -12.96 -7.39 -1.09
CA LEU A 14 -13.96 -7.77 -0.08
C LEU A 14 -15.39 -7.76 -0.64
N LEU A 15 -15.62 -7.06 -1.76
CA LEU A 15 -16.94 -6.89 -2.36
C LEU A 15 -17.34 -8.06 -3.28
N LEU A 16 -16.36 -8.70 -3.92
CA LEU A 16 -16.64 -9.70 -4.95
C LEU A 16 -16.73 -11.11 -4.38
N THR A 17 -17.83 -11.80 -4.68
CA THR A 17 -17.95 -13.24 -4.44
C THR A 17 -16.96 -14.04 -5.30
N ALA A 18 -16.71 -15.30 -4.94
CA ALA A 18 -15.83 -16.17 -5.70
C ALA A 18 -16.35 -16.42 -7.14
N GLU A 19 -17.67 -16.53 -7.29
CA GLU A 19 -18.35 -16.71 -8.58
C GLU A 19 -18.15 -15.47 -9.46
N LYS A 20 -18.45 -14.28 -8.94
CA LYS A 20 -18.31 -13.02 -9.69
C LYS A 20 -16.85 -12.77 -10.10
N ARG A 21 -15.90 -13.09 -9.22
CA ARG A 21 -14.46 -13.01 -9.51
C ARG A 21 -14.06 -13.94 -10.65
N THR A 22 -14.59 -15.17 -10.65
CA THR A 22 -14.31 -16.18 -11.69
C THR A 22 -14.93 -15.78 -13.03
N GLU A 23 -16.17 -15.29 -13.02
CA GLU A 23 -16.87 -14.78 -14.20
C GLU A 23 -16.09 -13.62 -14.83
N MET A 24 -15.76 -12.60 -14.02
CA MET A 24 -15.02 -11.42 -14.45
C MET A 24 -13.64 -11.79 -15.00
N GLY A 25 -12.89 -12.63 -14.26
CA GLY A 25 -11.57 -13.09 -14.69
C GLY A 25 -11.63 -13.84 -16.03
N SER A 26 -12.62 -14.72 -16.20
CA SER A 26 -12.80 -15.47 -17.45
C SER A 26 -13.12 -14.56 -18.65
N MET A 27 -13.98 -13.56 -18.44
CA MET A 27 -14.30 -12.57 -19.46
C MET A 27 -13.07 -11.75 -19.87
N ILE A 28 -12.29 -11.28 -18.90
CA ILE A 28 -11.05 -10.53 -19.13
C ILE A 28 -10.03 -11.40 -19.88
N CYS A 29 -9.80 -12.64 -19.45
CA CYS A 29 -8.89 -13.56 -20.13
C CYS A 29 -9.30 -13.81 -21.59
N LYS A 30 -10.61 -13.93 -21.87
CA LYS A 30 -11.12 -14.10 -23.23
C LYS A 30 -10.85 -12.88 -24.11
N ALA A 31 -11.06 -11.67 -23.57
CA ALA A 31 -10.78 -10.42 -24.26
C ALA A 31 -9.28 -10.23 -24.52
N MET A 32 -8.42 -10.50 -23.52
CA MET A 32 -6.97 -10.41 -23.67
C MET A 32 -6.43 -11.42 -24.68
N LYS A 33 -7.01 -12.62 -24.73
CA LYS A 33 -6.67 -13.63 -25.73
C LYS A 33 -7.05 -13.22 -27.15
N SER A 34 -8.17 -12.53 -27.37
CA SER A 34 -8.59 -12.12 -28.71
C SER A 34 -7.70 -11.03 -29.32
N ILE A 35 -7.04 -10.22 -28.48
CA ILE A 35 -6.06 -9.23 -28.92
C ILE A 35 -4.62 -9.76 -28.93
N GLY A 36 -4.42 -11.04 -28.58
CA GLY A 36 -3.09 -11.64 -28.52
C GLY A 36 -2.19 -11.03 -27.43
N TYR A 37 -2.77 -10.55 -26.32
CA TYR A 37 -2.01 -9.98 -25.22
C TYR A 37 -1.10 -11.05 -24.59
N TYR A 38 0.13 -10.65 -24.24
CA TYR A 38 1.09 -11.47 -23.54
C TYR A 38 1.90 -10.62 -22.57
N ASN A 39 2.60 -11.27 -21.63
CA ASN A 39 3.25 -10.65 -20.47
C ASN A 39 2.25 -10.13 -19.41
N ALA A 40 2.75 -9.50 -18.35
CA ALA A 40 1.95 -8.95 -17.27
C ALA A 40 1.14 -7.73 -17.74
N GLY A 41 -0.09 -7.62 -17.28
CA GLY A 41 -0.94 -6.45 -17.49
C GLY A 41 -2.15 -6.49 -16.57
N THR A 42 -2.73 -5.32 -16.33
CA THR A 42 -3.94 -5.18 -15.49
C THR A 42 -5.07 -4.60 -16.31
N VAL A 43 -6.26 -5.20 -16.21
CA VAL A 43 -7.51 -4.58 -16.67
C VAL A 43 -8.15 -3.91 -15.47
N GLU A 44 -8.31 -2.59 -15.53
CA GLU A 44 -8.99 -1.83 -14.50
C GLU A 44 -10.48 -1.69 -14.83
N CYS A 45 -11.30 -1.84 -13.80
CA CYS A 45 -12.74 -1.73 -13.89
C CYS A 45 -13.28 -0.85 -12.76
N LEU A 46 -14.44 -0.23 -12.99
CA LEU A 46 -15.26 0.40 -11.97
C LEU A 46 -16.40 -0.53 -11.59
N ALA A 47 -16.77 -0.55 -10.31
CA ALA A 47 -17.96 -1.21 -9.81
C ALA A 47 -18.96 -0.16 -9.35
N ASP A 48 -20.24 -0.32 -9.69
CA ASP A 48 -21.33 0.46 -9.08
C ASP A 48 -21.83 -0.20 -7.79
N GLU A 49 -22.84 0.40 -7.16
CA GLU A 49 -23.46 -0.09 -5.92
C GLU A 49 -24.13 -1.46 -6.08
N GLU A 50 -24.51 -1.84 -7.31
CA GLU A 50 -25.11 -3.14 -7.64
C GLU A 50 -24.05 -4.19 -8.04
N LEU A 51 -22.76 -3.86 -7.96
CA LEU A 51 -21.62 -4.68 -8.41
C LEU A 51 -21.67 -5.02 -9.91
N ASN A 52 -22.25 -4.13 -10.72
CA ASN A 52 -22.03 -4.11 -12.16
C ASN A 52 -20.62 -3.60 -12.43
N ILE A 53 -19.89 -4.34 -13.25
CA ILE A 53 -18.47 -4.08 -13.52
C ILE A 53 -18.31 -3.46 -14.91
N TYR A 54 -17.70 -2.28 -14.95
CA TYR A 54 -17.47 -1.50 -16.16
C TYR A 54 -15.98 -1.40 -16.45
N PHE A 55 -15.57 -1.79 -17.66
CA PHE A 55 -14.19 -1.61 -18.11
C PHE A 55 -13.79 -0.13 -18.09
N MET A 56 -12.58 0.15 -17.64
CA MET A 56 -12.01 1.49 -17.62
C MET A 56 -10.75 1.58 -18.50
N GLU A 57 -9.71 0.81 -18.19
CA GLU A 57 -8.46 0.83 -18.95
C GLU A 57 -7.70 -0.49 -18.89
N VAL A 58 -6.70 -0.65 -19.77
CA VAL A 58 -5.71 -1.72 -19.69
C VAL A 58 -4.34 -1.10 -19.44
N ASN A 59 -3.75 -1.41 -18.29
CA ASN A 59 -2.35 -1.13 -18.02
C ASN A 59 -1.50 -2.25 -18.62
N THR A 60 -0.85 -1.98 -19.75
CA THR A 60 -0.04 -2.97 -20.47
C THR A 60 1.38 -3.10 -19.88
N ARG A 61 1.46 -3.16 -18.55
CA ARG A 61 2.70 -3.20 -17.76
C ARG A 61 2.42 -3.74 -16.36
N ILE A 62 3.49 -4.08 -15.63
CA ILE A 62 3.42 -4.32 -14.19
C ILE A 62 2.88 -3.08 -13.46
N GLN A 63 2.09 -3.29 -12.42
CA GLN A 63 1.55 -2.25 -11.55
C GLN A 63 2.28 -2.21 -10.20
N VAL A 64 2.14 -1.09 -9.49
CA VAL A 64 2.82 -0.87 -8.20
C VAL A 64 2.36 -1.93 -7.20
N GLU A 65 1.05 -2.17 -7.19
CA GLU A 65 0.26 -3.05 -6.33
C GLU A 65 0.28 -4.53 -6.74
N HIS A 66 1.13 -4.95 -7.69
CA HIS A 66 1.27 -6.39 -7.99
C HIS A 66 1.59 -7.26 -6.76
N PRO A 67 2.34 -6.81 -5.73
CA PRO A 67 2.65 -7.65 -4.58
C PRO A 67 1.44 -8.17 -3.82
N VAL A 68 0.34 -7.40 -3.70
CA VAL A 68 -0.84 -7.93 -2.99
C VAL A 68 -1.41 -9.17 -3.67
N THR A 69 -1.28 -9.26 -5.00
CA THR A 69 -1.65 -10.46 -5.76
C THR A 69 -0.64 -11.58 -5.57
N GLU A 70 0.67 -11.26 -5.54
CA GLU A 70 1.71 -12.26 -5.26
C GLU A 70 1.52 -12.90 -3.89
N GLU A 71 1.25 -12.11 -2.84
CA GLU A 71 1.10 -12.61 -1.46
C GLU A 71 -0.06 -13.60 -1.31
N ILE A 72 -1.18 -13.38 -2.01
CA ILE A 72 -2.33 -14.28 -1.90
C ILE A 72 -2.26 -15.48 -2.86
N THR A 73 -1.43 -15.42 -3.91
CA THR A 73 -1.31 -16.50 -4.91
C THR A 73 -0.04 -17.33 -4.80
N GLY A 74 1.01 -16.78 -4.20
CA GLY A 74 2.36 -17.35 -4.19
C GLY A 74 3.08 -17.27 -5.55
N ILE A 75 2.54 -16.51 -6.50
CA ILE A 75 3.11 -16.37 -7.85
C ILE A 75 3.99 -15.13 -7.88
N ASP A 76 5.23 -15.30 -8.30
CA ASP A 76 6.17 -14.21 -8.59
C ASP A 76 5.89 -13.69 -10.02
N ILE A 77 5.15 -12.59 -10.11
CA ILE A 77 4.65 -12.02 -11.36
C ILE A 77 5.82 -11.43 -12.17
N VAL A 78 6.81 -10.84 -11.49
CA VAL A 78 8.00 -10.28 -12.16
C VAL A 78 8.82 -11.39 -12.81
N LYS A 79 9.06 -12.50 -12.09
CA LYS A 79 9.74 -13.68 -12.62
C LYS A 79 8.99 -14.30 -13.79
N GLU A 80 7.67 -14.45 -13.71
CA GLU A 80 6.85 -14.94 -14.83
C GLU A 80 6.94 -13.99 -16.03
N GLY A 81 6.90 -12.68 -15.82
CA GLY A 81 7.07 -11.68 -16.88
C GLY A 81 8.41 -11.82 -17.64
N ILE A 82 9.51 -12.07 -16.92
CA ILE A 82 10.83 -12.35 -17.51
C ILE A 82 10.81 -13.66 -18.31
N ARG A 83 10.19 -14.70 -17.77
CA ARG A 83 10.08 -16.01 -18.44
C ARG A 83 9.29 -15.92 -19.74
N VAL A 84 8.16 -15.23 -19.73
CA VAL A 84 7.34 -14.99 -20.92
C VAL A 84 8.12 -14.18 -21.95
N ALA A 85 8.86 -13.15 -21.54
CA ALA A 85 9.72 -12.37 -22.44
C ALA A 85 10.84 -13.23 -23.06
N ALA A 86 11.32 -14.25 -22.36
CA ALA A 86 12.27 -15.24 -22.87
C ALA A 86 11.63 -16.31 -23.78
N GLY A 87 10.34 -16.22 -24.09
CA GLY A 87 9.62 -17.18 -24.93
C GLY A 87 9.26 -18.49 -24.22
N LEU A 88 9.38 -18.54 -22.89
CA LEU A 88 8.98 -19.71 -22.11
C LEU A 88 7.47 -19.72 -21.90
N PRO A 89 6.84 -20.91 -21.80
CA PRO A 89 5.44 -21.00 -21.43
C PRO A 89 5.22 -20.58 -19.97
N LEU A 90 3.99 -20.15 -19.67
CA LEU A 90 3.53 -19.91 -18.30
C LEU A 90 3.72 -21.16 -17.45
N GLN A 91 4.12 -20.98 -16.20
CA GLN A 91 4.31 -22.10 -15.26
C GLN A 91 3.00 -22.68 -14.74
N TYR A 92 1.89 -21.94 -14.91
CA TYR A 92 0.63 -22.22 -14.25
C TYR A 92 -0.53 -22.22 -15.23
N LYS A 93 -1.52 -23.06 -14.96
CA LYS A 93 -2.86 -22.99 -15.53
C LYS A 93 -3.81 -22.31 -14.54
N GLN A 94 -4.99 -21.92 -15.02
CA GLN A 94 -6.01 -21.28 -14.18
C GLN A 94 -6.43 -22.14 -12.98
N GLU A 95 -6.47 -23.46 -13.13
CA GLU A 95 -6.81 -24.43 -12.07
C GLU A 95 -5.75 -24.54 -10.96
N ASP A 96 -4.51 -24.12 -11.26
CA ASP A 96 -3.41 -24.10 -10.28
C ASP A 96 -3.46 -22.84 -9.39
N ILE A 97 -4.18 -21.78 -9.83
CA ILE A 97 -4.20 -20.49 -9.14
C ILE A 97 -5.18 -20.55 -7.97
N LYS A 98 -4.65 -20.44 -6.76
CA LYS A 98 -5.42 -20.39 -5.52
C LYS A 98 -5.19 -19.04 -4.84
N PHE A 99 -6.25 -18.51 -4.24
CA PHE A 99 -6.18 -17.31 -3.41
C PHE A 99 -6.23 -17.74 -1.94
N ASN A 100 -5.22 -17.40 -1.17
CA ASN A 100 -5.12 -17.73 0.25
C ASN A 100 -4.96 -16.46 1.09
N GLY A 101 -5.88 -16.25 2.03
CA GLY A 101 -5.89 -15.08 2.90
C GLY A 101 -6.22 -13.78 2.17
N ASN A 102 -5.80 -12.67 2.77
CA ASN A 102 -5.91 -11.32 2.24
C ASN A 102 -4.54 -10.66 2.32
N ALA A 103 -4.29 -9.73 1.42
CA ALA A 103 -3.12 -8.87 1.44
C ALA A 103 -3.54 -7.41 1.26
N MET A 104 -2.76 -6.53 1.88
CA MET A 104 -2.90 -5.09 1.83
C MET A 104 -1.53 -4.48 1.54
N GLU A 105 -1.48 -3.54 0.60
CA GLU A 105 -0.33 -2.70 0.34
C GLU A 105 -0.65 -1.28 0.79
N CYS A 106 0.23 -0.69 1.58
CA CYS A 106 0.23 0.73 1.93
C CYS A 106 1.43 1.40 1.26
N ARG A 107 1.17 2.44 0.48
CA ARG A 107 2.23 3.27 -0.13
C ARG A 107 2.83 4.20 0.91
N ILE A 108 4.03 3.91 1.39
CA ILE A 108 4.70 4.77 2.37
C ILE A 108 5.36 5.94 1.61
N THR A 109 4.74 7.12 1.69
CA THR A 109 5.19 8.34 1.02
C THR A 109 5.76 9.35 2.01
N ALA A 110 6.68 10.17 1.51
CA ALA A 110 7.21 11.36 2.15
C ALA A 110 6.25 12.54 1.91
N GLU A 111 5.10 12.49 2.55
CA GLU A 111 4.07 13.53 2.51
C GLU A 111 3.63 13.88 3.95
N ASP A 112 3.12 15.09 4.14
CA ASP A 112 2.51 15.56 5.39
C ASP A 112 0.98 15.60 5.23
N PRO A 113 0.23 14.55 5.64
CA PRO A 113 -1.21 14.50 5.45
C PRO A 113 -1.96 15.67 6.10
N ALA A 114 -1.54 16.08 7.31
CA ALA A 114 -2.16 17.19 8.05
C ALA A 114 -2.01 18.53 7.30
N ASN A 115 -0.93 18.68 6.52
CA ASN A 115 -0.72 19.81 5.63
C ASN A 115 -1.13 19.52 4.18
N ASN A 116 -2.34 19.00 3.97
CA ASN A 116 -2.91 18.70 2.65
C ASN A 116 -2.00 17.79 1.79
N PHE A 117 -1.30 16.86 2.45
CA PHE A 117 -0.34 15.94 1.85
C PHE A 117 0.77 16.65 1.07
N ALA A 118 1.25 17.78 1.60
CA ALA A 118 2.40 18.47 1.03
C ALA A 118 3.62 17.52 1.03
N PRO A 119 4.42 17.49 -0.06
CA PRO A 119 5.61 16.65 -0.08
C PRO A 119 6.61 17.06 1.01
N SER A 120 7.18 16.07 1.69
CA SER A 120 8.20 16.24 2.74
C SER A 120 9.58 15.84 2.20
N MET A 121 10.29 16.83 1.66
CA MET A 121 11.63 16.65 1.13
C MET A 121 12.66 16.66 2.24
N GLY A 122 13.77 15.95 2.06
CA GLY A 122 14.84 15.92 3.05
C GLY A 122 15.59 14.60 3.07
N LYS A 123 16.39 14.44 4.11
CA LYS A 123 17.22 13.25 4.30
C LYS A 123 16.58 12.33 5.34
N ILE A 124 16.48 11.05 5.03
CA ILE A 124 16.03 10.05 5.99
C ILE A 124 17.13 9.83 7.02
N GLU A 125 16.94 10.30 8.25
CA GLU A 125 17.94 10.21 9.31
C GLU A 125 17.84 8.91 10.10
N LYS A 126 16.63 8.34 10.14
CA LYS A 126 16.29 7.07 10.79
C LYS A 126 15.45 6.23 9.84
N TYR A 127 15.81 4.95 9.72
CA TYR A 127 15.06 3.98 8.92
C TYR A 127 15.13 2.61 9.59
N HIS A 128 13.99 2.13 10.08
CA HIS A 128 13.78 0.78 10.58
C HIS A 128 12.49 0.25 10.00
N ALA A 129 12.62 -0.58 8.97
CA ALA A 129 11.50 -1.24 8.33
C ALA A 129 10.91 -2.32 9.27
N PRO A 130 9.58 -2.50 9.27
CA PRO A 130 8.94 -3.57 10.02
C PRO A 130 9.30 -4.93 9.43
N GLY A 131 9.11 -5.98 10.22
CA GLY A 131 9.34 -7.35 9.78
C GLY A 131 8.52 -8.34 10.61
N GLY A 132 8.66 -9.62 10.28
CA GLY A 132 7.92 -10.71 10.93
C GLY A 132 7.01 -11.44 9.96
N LEU A 133 6.21 -12.36 10.50
CA LEU A 133 5.30 -13.18 9.71
C LEU A 133 4.27 -12.30 8.98
N GLY A 134 4.15 -12.49 7.67
CA GLY A 134 3.17 -11.79 6.84
C GLY A 134 3.53 -10.33 6.57
N ILE A 135 4.78 -9.91 6.79
CA ILE A 135 5.28 -8.57 6.49
C ILE A 135 6.30 -8.66 5.35
N ARG A 136 6.07 -7.90 4.29
CA ARG A 136 6.99 -7.67 3.18
C ARG A 136 7.16 -6.17 2.99
N VAL A 137 8.40 -5.75 2.74
CA VAL A 137 8.72 -4.35 2.45
C VAL A 137 9.53 -4.30 1.17
N ASP A 138 8.99 -3.62 0.17
CA ASP A 138 9.70 -3.31 -1.07
C ASP A 138 10.14 -1.84 -0.97
N SER A 139 11.44 -1.57 -0.86
CA SER A 139 11.97 -0.23 -0.62
C SER A 139 13.29 -0.01 -1.35
N ALA A 140 13.50 1.22 -1.82
CA ALA A 140 14.81 1.72 -2.25
C ALA A 140 15.45 2.65 -1.20
N ALA A 141 14.71 3.02 -0.15
CA ALA A 141 15.15 3.93 0.89
C ALA A 141 16.02 3.23 1.94
N PHE A 142 16.94 4.01 2.52
CA PHE A 142 17.83 3.59 3.60
C PHE A 142 18.23 4.82 4.43
N ARG A 143 18.87 4.60 5.57
CA ARG A 143 19.39 5.71 6.39
C ARG A 143 20.39 6.54 5.58
N GLY A 144 20.09 7.82 5.43
CA GLY A 144 20.86 8.79 4.66
C GLY A 144 20.38 8.99 3.23
N PHE A 145 19.35 8.27 2.79
CA PHE A 145 18.68 8.48 1.51
C PHE A 145 18.05 9.88 1.46
N GLU A 146 18.21 10.58 0.33
CA GLU A 146 17.69 11.93 0.13
C GLU A 146 16.47 11.90 -0.78
N ILE A 147 15.35 12.42 -0.27
CA ILE A 147 14.10 12.58 -1.00
C ILE A 147 14.16 13.93 -1.70
N THR A 148 14.26 13.88 -3.03
CA THR A 148 14.43 15.05 -3.89
C THR A 148 13.10 15.49 -4.51
N PRO A 149 12.94 16.76 -4.91
CA PRO A 149 11.71 17.27 -5.51
C PRO A 149 11.45 16.81 -6.95
N TYR A 150 12.34 16.00 -7.53
CA TYR A 150 12.30 15.63 -8.95
C TYR A 150 11.49 14.36 -9.23
N TYR A 151 11.18 13.57 -8.20
CA TYR A 151 10.54 12.25 -8.33
C TYR A 151 9.33 12.12 -7.41
N ASP A 152 8.62 11.00 -7.54
CA ASP A 152 7.53 10.64 -6.63
C ASP A 152 8.03 10.58 -5.17
N SER A 153 7.15 10.89 -4.23
CA SER A 153 7.44 10.91 -2.79
C SER A 153 7.49 9.51 -2.16
N MET A 154 7.32 8.44 -2.96
CA MET A 154 7.31 7.06 -2.48
C MET A 154 8.66 6.65 -1.86
N ILE A 155 8.62 6.30 -0.58
CA ILE A 155 9.76 5.79 0.19
C ILE A 155 9.82 4.26 0.05
N ALA A 156 8.68 3.61 0.28
CA ALA A 156 8.54 2.16 0.29
C ALA A 156 7.10 1.73 0.02
N LYS A 157 6.92 0.46 -0.28
CA LYS A 157 5.64 -0.23 -0.19
C LYS A 157 5.69 -1.12 1.05
N LEU A 158 4.69 -1.00 1.90
CA LEU A 158 4.47 -1.93 3.01
C LEU A 158 3.38 -2.90 2.59
N ILE A 159 3.73 -4.18 2.44
CA ILE A 159 2.81 -5.23 2.03
C ILE A 159 2.59 -6.15 3.23
N VAL A 160 1.34 -6.37 3.55
CA VAL A 160 0.92 -7.16 4.71
C VAL A 160 -0.06 -8.21 4.27
N TRP A 161 0.21 -9.45 4.64
CA TRP A 161 -0.69 -10.59 4.40
C TRP A 161 -1.28 -11.09 5.72
N GLY A 162 -2.53 -11.53 5.73
CA GLY A 162 -3.19 -12.19 6.86
C GLY A 162 -4.19 -13.26 6.41
N ARG A 163 -4.53 -14.21 7.29
CA ARG A 163 -5.49 -15.28 6.93
C ARG A 163 -6.91 -14.75 6.79
N THR A 164 -7.25 -13.72 7.56
CA THR A 164 -8.53 -13.01 7.49
C THR A 164 -8.31 -11.53 7.24
N TRP A 165 -9.38 -10.82 6.91
CA TRP A 165 -9.35 -9.37 6.75
C TRP A 165 -8.96 -8.67 8.05
N GLU A 166 -9.56 -9.09 9.17
CA GLU A 166 -9.30 -8.55 10.50
C GLU A 166 -7.84 -8.76 10.90
N GLU A 167 -7.28 -9.94 10.62
CA GLU A 167 -5.86 -10.22 10.86
C GLU A 167 -4.96 -9.32 10.01
N THR A 168 -5.35 -9.08 8.75
CA THR A 168 -4.59 -8.22 7.82
C THR A 168 -4.57 -6.79 8.33
N VAL A 169 -5.72 -6.22 8.69
CA VAL A 169 -5.82 -4.85 9.24
C VAL A 169 -5.01 -4.71 10.54
N ALA A 170 -5.20 -5.64 11.48
CA ALA A 170 -4.49 -5.60 12.76
C ALA A 170 -2.96 -5.72 12.59
N ARG A 171 -2.51 -6.58 11.66
CA ARG A 171 -1.09 -6.73 11.33
C ARG A 171 -0.54 -5.50 10.61
N THR A 172 -1.31 -4.88 9.71
CA THR A 172 -0.92 -3.63 9.05
C THR A 172 -0.74 -2.53 10.06
N LYS A 173 -1.67 -2.36 11.01
CA LYS A 173 -1.54 -1.39 12.10
C LYS A 173 -0.24 -1.59 12.88
N LEU A 174 0.07 -2.83 13.30
CA LEU A 174 1.29 -3.13 14.04
C LEU A 174 2.57 -2.85 13.21
N ALA A 175 2.55 -3.20 11.93
CA ALA A 175 3.66 -2.94 11.02
C ALA A 175 3.90 -1.44 10.85
N LEU A 176 2.84 -0.64 10.69
CA LEU A 176 2.91 0.82 10.63
C LEU A 176 3.46 1.43 11.94
N GLN A 177 2.97 0.97 13.10
CA GLN A 177 3.45 1.44 14.42
C GLN A 177 4.94 1.17 14.67
N THR A 178 5.49 0.12 14.05
CA THR A 178 6.89 -0.27 14.20
C THR A 178 7.78 0.26 13.07
N TYR A 179 7.20 0.89 12.04
CA TYR A 179 7.94 1.44 10.91
C TYR A 179 8.50 2.81 11.27
N ALA A 180 9.73 2.83 11.79
CA ALA A 180 10.38 4.08 12.17
C ALA A 180 11.11 4.72 10.98
N ILE A 181 10.57 5.83 10.50
CA ILE A 181 11.19 6.72 9.50
C ILE A 181 11.27 8.11 10.12
N GLY A 182 12.47 8.67 10.22
CA GLY A 182 12.72 10.00 10.81
C GLY A 182 13.53 10.91 9.89
N GLY A 183 13.49 12.21 10.15
CA GLY A 183 14.10 13.26 9.31
C GLY A 183 13.20 13.81 8.20
N VAL A 184 12.07 13.14 7.91
CA VAL A 184 11.01 13.59 7.00
C VAL A 184 9.65 13.21 7.57
N LYS A 185 8.60 13.95 7.22
CA LYS A 185 7.21 13.53 7.50
C LYS A 185 6.80 12.42 6.56
N THR A 186 5.92 11.53 7.05
CA THR A 186 5.41 10.42 6.25
C THR A 186 3.90 10.32 6.38
N ILE A 187 3.28 9.59 5.46
CA ILE A 187 1.85 9.26 5.48
C ILE A 187 1.43 8.27 6.60
N ILE A 188 2.39 7.67 7.31
CA ILE A 188 2.12 6.61 8.29
C ILE A 188 1.08 7.01 9.36
N PRO A 189 1.12 8.21 9.98
CA PRO A 189 0.12 8.60 10.98
C PRO A 189 -1.31 8.59 10.45
N TYR A 190 -1.50 9.02 9.18
CA TYR A 190 -2.80 8.94 8.53
C TYR A 190 -3.26 7.50 8.35
N TYR A 191 -2.38 6.59 7.91
CA TYR A 191 -2.74 5.18 7.80
C TYR A 191 -3.06 4.54 9.15
N LEU A 192 -2.43 4.95 10.25
CA LEU A 192 -2.82 4.47 11.58
C LEU A 192 -4.26 4.85 11.91
N GLN A 193 -4.71 6.07 11.56
CA GLN A 193 -6.12 6.46 11.70
C GLN A 193 -7.03 5.60 10.81
N VAL A 194 -6.65 5.36 9.56
CA VAL A 194 -7.42 4.49 8.65
C VAL A 194 -7.54 3.06 9.19
N MET A 195 -6.49 2.50 9.80
CA MET A 195 -6.57 1.17 10.40
C MET A 195 -7.49 1.11 11.63
N ASP A 196 -7.75 2.25 12.28
CA ASP A 196 -8.63 2.38 13.44
C ASP A 196 -10.07 2.76 13.09
N ASP A 197 -10.33 3.11 11.83
CA ASP A 197 -11.65 3.50 11.34
C ASP A 197 -12.59 2.30 11.17
N GLU A 198 -13.83 2.43 11.69
CA GLU A 198 -14.82 1.35 11.68
C GLU A 198 -15.32 1.02 10.27
N ASP A 199 -15.44 2.00 9.39
CA ASP A 199 -15.87 1.80 8.00
C ASP A 199 -14.79 1.04 7.22
N PHE A 200 -13.52 1.41 7.40
CA PHE A 200 -12.41 0.67 6.81
C PHE A 200 -12.33 -0.78 7.31
N GLN A 201 -12.37 -0.99 8.62
CA GLN A 201 -12.36 -2.32 9.22
C GLN A 201 -13.54 -3.18 8.76
N ALA A 202 -14.69 -2.59 8.48
CA ALA A 202 -15.84 -3.31 7.96
C ALA A 202 -15.85 -3.50 6.43
N GLY A 203 -14.82 -3.03 5.72
CA GLY A 203 -14.76 -3.11 4.26
C GLY A 203 -15.70 -2.14 3.54
N ARG A 204 -16.21 -1.11 4.24
CA ARG A 204 -17.12 -0.09 3.72
C ARG A 204 -16.35 1.11 3.20
N PHE A 205 -15.76 0.98 2.02
CA PHE A 205 -15.04 2.07 1.37
C PHE A 205 -15.25 2.10 -0.13
N HIS A 206 -15.25 3.31 -0.68
CA HIS A 206 -15.23 3.57 -2.12
C HIS A 206 -14.23 4.67 -2.44
N ASN A 207 -14.23 5.13 -3.69
CA ASN A 207 -13.27 6.09 -4.20
C ASN A 207 -13.27 7.47 -3.50
N ARG A 208 -14.31 7.83 -2.74
CA ARG A 208 -14.41 9.08 -1.97
C ARG A 208 -14.18 8.92 -0.48
N TYR A 209 -13.81 7.72 -0.02
CA TYR A 209 -13.57 7.42 1.39
C TYR A 209 -12.70 8.48 2.09
N VAL A 210 -11.61 8.91 1.45
CA VAL A 210 -10.70 9.95 2.00
C VAL A 210 -11.40 11.30 2.16
N ASP A 211 -12.24 11.70 1.21
CA ASP A 211 -12.92 13.00 1.22
C ASP A 211 -14.10 13.01 2.22
N GLU A 212 -14.69 11.84 2.49
CA GLU A 212 -15.81 11.64 3.42
C GLU A 212 -15.36 11.44 4.87
N HIS A 213 -14.06 11.21 5.10
CA HIS A 213 -13.49 10.98 6.43
C HIS A 213 -12.39 12.01 6.78
N PRO A 214 -12.68 13.34 6.75
CA PRO A 214 -11.69 14.37 7.04
C PRO A 214 -11.09 14.26 8.46
N GLN A 215 -11.85 13.69 9.40
CA GLN A 215 -11.40 13.45 10.79
C GLN A 215 -10.16 12.56 10.87
N LEU A 216 -9.87 11.73 9.86
CA LEU A 216 -8.66 10.88 9.84
C LEU A 216 -7.37 11.68 9.67
N LEU A 217 -7.46 12.97 9.33
CA LEU A 217 -6.32 13.90 9.30
C LEU A 217 -6.07 14.55 10.66
N GLU A 218 -6.97 14.37 11.64
CA GLU A 218 -6.85 14.89 12.99
C GLU A 218 -6.15 13.85 13.87
N TYR A 219 -4.81 13.88 13.88
CA TYR A 219 -3.99 13.05 14.76
C TYR A 219 -2.96 13.88 15.51
N GLU A 220 -2.62 13.44 16.72
CA GLU A 220 -1.51 14.04 17.47
C GLU A 220 -0.19 13.64 16.79
N GLU A 221 0.66 14.63 16.49
CA GLU A 221 2.02 14.33 16.06
C GLU A 221 2.80 13.76 17.24
N GLU A 222 3.29 12.54 17.08
CA GLU A 222 4.14 11.91 18.08
C GLU A 222 5.49 12.64 18.09
N HIS A 223 5.81 13.32 19.19
CA HIS A 223 7.08 14.02 19.34
C HIS A 223 8.24 13.03 19.39
N GLU A 224 9.30 13.30 18.63
CA GLU A 224 10.48 12.44 18.66
C GLU A 224 11.15 12.53 20.04
N ARG A 225 11.84 11.47 20.45
CA ARG A 225 12.59 11.50 21.73
C ARG A 225 13.58 12.64 21.75
N GLU A 226 14.15 12.96 20.60
CA GLU A 226 15.06 14.06 20.34
C GLU A 226 14.46 15.41 20.74
N ASP A 227 13.17 15.66 20.51
CA ASP A 227 12.48 16.89 20.92
C ASP A 227 12.42 17.00 22.45
N TYR A 228 12.04 15.92 23.12
CA TYR A 228 12.04 15.87 24.59
C TYR A 228 13.46 16.02 25.15
N MET A 229 14.46 15.42 24.51
CA MET A 229 15.86 15.54 24.91
C MET A 229 16.37 16.97 24.74
N ALA A 230 15.98 17.67 23.68
CA ALA A 230 16.31 19.08 23.47
C ALA A 230 15.68 19.97 24.56
N VAL A 231 14.41 19.74 24.90
CA VAL A 231 13.72 20.45 26.00
C VAL A 231 14.40 20.18 27.34
N LEU A 232 14.69 18.92 27.66
CA LEU A 232 15.39 18.54 28.89
C LEU A 232 16.79 19.16 28.97
N ALA A 233 17.57 19.08 27.88
CA ALA A 233 18.90 19.68 27.81
C ALA A 233 18.84 21.20 28.00
N GLY A 234 17.85 21.87 27.38
CA GLY A 234 17.59 23.30 27.57
C GLY A 234 17.23 23.66 29.02
N ALA A 235 16.37 22.86 29.66
CA ALA A 235 15.98 23.05 31.06
C ALA A 235 17.18 22.89 32.02
N ILE A 236 18.00 21.85 31.81
CA ILE A 236 19.24 21.63 32.57
C ILE A 236 20.20 22.80 32.37
N ALA A 237 20.42 23.22 31.12
CA ALA A 237 21.32 24.33 30.81
C ALA A 237 20.84 25.65 31.43
N PHE A 238 19.53 25.92 31.47
CA PHE A 238 18.96 27.10 32.13
C PHE A 238 19.13 27.04 33.66
N TYR A 239 18.86 25.89 34.28
CA TYR A 239 19.03 25.71 35.73
C TYR A 239 20.47 25.91 36.20
N HIS A 240 21.44 25.57 35.35
CA HIS A 240 22.87 25.72 35.63
C HIS A 240 23.48 27.05 35.12
N ARG A 241 22.67 28.05 34.74
CA ARG A 241 23.21 29.37 34.43
C ARG A 241 23.71 30.06 35.72
N PRO A 242 24.93 30.64 35.70
CA PRO A 242 25.50 31.36 36.84
C PRO A 242 24.75 32.66 37.17
#